data_AF-A0A919WMV5-F1
#
_entry.id   AF-A0A919WMV5-F1
#
_cell.length_a   1.000
_cell.length_b   1.000
_cell.length_c   1.000
_cell.angle_alpha   90.00
_cell.angle_beta   90.00
_cell.angle_gamma   90.00
#
_symmetry.space_group_name_H-M   'P 1'
#
loop_
_entity.id
_entity.type
_entity.pdbx_description
1 polymer ?
#
loop_
_entity_poly.entity_id
_entity_poly.type
_entity_poly.pdbx_seq_one_letter_code
_entity_poly.pdbx_strand_id
1 'polypeptide(L)'
;MHPLPKDGGTFWTTHKELRIQVLYTQFEEQYEAFASYYYWEEESIDGCGKHHVLHIAIADSLENLMEEIKEHGLDIWTTTRPSTKQKVKFLMFSPDEIK
;
A
#
# COMPACT_ATOMS: atom_id res chain seq x y z
N MET A 1 13.62 -8.66 -26.24
CA MET A 1 12.83 -8.08 -25.14
C MET A 1 12.13 -6.85 -25.69
N HIS A 2 10.80 -6.87 -25.80
CA HIS A 2 10.04 -5.70 -26.21
C HIS A 2 9.94 -4.72 -25.03
N PRO A 3 10.03 -3.39 -25.24
CA PRO A 3 9.93 -2.41 -24.17
C PRO A 3 8.51 -2.40 -23.58
N LEU A 4 8.42 -2.32 -22.25
CA LEU A 4 7.17 -2.03 -21.53
C LEU A 4 6.63 -0.67 -21.97
N PRO A 5 5.30 -0.44 -21.97
CA PRO A 5 4.72 0.88 -22.25
C PRO A 5 5.35 1.94 -21.33
N LYS A 6 5.64 3.12 -21.84
CA LYS A 6 6.26 4.23 -21.09
C LYS A 6 5.37 4.81 -19.98
N ASP A 7 4.07 4.50 -20.01
CA ASP A 7 3.04 5.28 -19.32
C ASP A 7 2.41 4.54 -18.13
N GLY A 8 3.07 3.47 -17.66
CA GLY A 8 2.70 2.73 -16.46
C GLY A 8 3.91 2.04 -15.83
N GLY A 9 3.81 1.66 -14.57
CA GLY A 9 4.92 1.04 -13.86
C GLY A 9 4.56 0.53 -12.47
N THR A 10 5.46 -0.25 -11.91
CA THR A 10 5.34 -0.78 -10.55
C THR A 10 6.63 -0.52 -9.80
N PHE A 11 6.53 -0.04 -8.56
CA PHE A 11 7.68 0.12 -7.67
C PHE A 11 7.32 -0.18 -6.22
N TRP A 12 8.35 -0.41 -5.40
CA TRP A 12 8.19 -0.58 -3.96
C TRP A 12 8.62 0.70 -3.24
N THR A 13 7.82 1.14 -2.28
CA THR A 13 8.13 2.28 -1.42
C THR A 13 7.93 1.92 0.05
N THR A 14 8.38 2.80 0.93
CA THR A 14 8.10 2.73 2.37
C THR A 14 7.30 3.96 2.78
N HIS A 15 6.10 3.75 3.32
CA HIS A 15 5.24 4.83 3.85
C HIS A 15 4.78 4.44 5.25
N LYS A 16 4.96 5.33 6.25
CA LYS A 16 4.68 5.04 7.67
C LYS A 16 5.23 3.68 8.15
N GLU A 17 6.46 3.38 7.78
CA GLU A 17 7.15 2.09 8.04
C GLU A 17 6.55 0.85 7.34
N LEU A 18 5.49 0.98 6.56
CA LEU A 18 4.90 -0.09 5.77
C LEU A 18 5.59 -0.18 4.41
N ARG A 19 5.90 -1.42 3.99
CA ARG A 19 6.45 -1.69 2.68
C ARG A 19 5.27 -1.88 1.73
N ILE A 20 5.13 -0.96 0.78
CA ILE A 20 3.97 -0.85 -0.09
C ILE A 20 4.42 -0.99 -1.53
N GLN A 21 3.67 -1.78 -2.30
CA GLN A 21 3.80 -1.81 -3.75
C GLN A 21 2.89 -0.74 -4.35
N VAL A 22 3.41 0.05 -5.27
CA VAL A 22 2.62 1.01 -6.03
C VAL A 22 2.62 0.57 -7.48
N LEU A 23 1.44 0.33 -8.03
CA LEU A 23 1.19 0.17 -9.46
C LEU A 23 0.54 1.45 -9.98
N TYR A 24 0.98 1.96 -11.12
CA TYR A 24 0.30 3.07 -11.77
C TYR A 24 0.22 2.86 -13.27
N THR A 25 -0.79 3.48 -13.88
CA THR A 25 -1.00 3.47 -15.34
C THR A 25 -1.66 4.76 -15.78
N GLN A 26 -1.36 5.22 -16.98
CA GLN A 26 -2.06 6.32 -17.62
C GLN A 26 -3.20 5.79 -18.49
N PHE A 27 -4.39 6.35 -18.34
CA PHE A 27 -5.58 6.07 -19.15
C PHE A 27 -6.30 7.38 -19.46
N GLU A 28 -6.64 7.62 -20.74
CA GLU A 28 -7.44 8.79 -21.19
C GLU A 28 -7.06 10.13 -20.50
N GLU A 29 -5.76 10.47 -20.50
CA GLU A 29 -5.18 11.69 -19.90
C GLU A 29 -5.19 11.77 -18.36
N GLN A 30 -5.56 10.70 -17.68
CA GLN A 30 -5.47 10.56 -16.22
C GLN A 30 -4.48 9.48 -15.83
N TYR A 31 -3.83 9.65 -14.69
CA TYR A 31 -3.09 8.59 -14.03
C TYR A 31 -3.99 7.94 -13.00
N GLU A 32 -4.01 6.61 -13.02
CA GLU A 32 -4.54 5.79 -11.95
C GLU A 32 -3.38 5.15 -11.21
N ALA A 33 -3.43 5.15 -9.89
CA ALA A 33 -2.45 4.50 -9.02
C ALA A 33 -3.15 3.61 -7.99
N PHE A 34 -2.53 2.49 -7.70
CA PHE A 34 -2.95 1.51 -6.72
C PHE A 34 -1.79 1.25 -5.76
N ALA A 35 -2.05 1.37 -4.46
CA ALA A 35 -1.07 1.14 -3.41
C ALA A 35 -1.49 -0.11 -2.61
N SER A 36 -0.66 -1.15 -2.66
CA SER A 36 -0.95 -2.44 -2.04
C SER A 36 -0.04 -2.69 -0.84
N TYR A 37 -0.64 -2.91 0.33
CA TYR A 37 0.04 -3.42 1.51
C TYR A 37 -0.23 -4.90 1.69
N TYR A 38 0.75 -5.74 1.36
CA TYR A 38 0.70 -7.18 1.57
C TYR A 38 1.00 -7.53 3.03
N TYR A 39 0.01 -8.05 3.72
CA TYR A 39 0.12 -8.44 5.12
C TYR A 39 0.28 -9.96 5.31
N TRP A 40 -0.09 -10.76 4.31
CA TRP A 40 0.13 -12.20 4.28
C TRP A 40 0.18 -12.75 2.85
N GLU A 41 1.32 -13.27 2.37
CA GLU A 41 1.49 -13.82 1.01
C GLU A 41 0.72 -13.07 -0.11
N GLU A 42 -0.46 -13.56 -0.51
CA GLU A 42 -1.33 -12.99 -1.56
C GLU A 42 -2.44 -12.08 -1.03
N GLU A 43 -2.56 -11.90 0.28
CA GLU A 43 -3.52 -11.01 0.93
C GLU A 43 -2.95 -9.60 1.09
N SER A 44 -3.69 -8.63 0.53
CA SER A 44 -3.38 -7.21 0.57
C SER A 44 -4.56 -6.39 1.04
N ILE A 45 -4.24 -5.24 1.62
CA ILE A 45 -5.15 -4.08 1.65
C ILE A 45 -4.68 -3.14 0.56
N ASP A 46 -5.63 -2.64 -0.23
CA ASP A 46 -5.35 -1.87 -1.42
C ASP A 46 -6.01 -0.49 -1.32
N GLY A 47 -5.25 0.55 -1.64
CA GLY A 47 -5.77 1.91 -1.83
C GLY A 47 -5.68 2.32 -3.30
N CYS A 48 -6.57 3.20 -3.73
CA CYS A 48 -6.63 3.71 -5.09
C CYS A 48 -6.58 5.24 -5.13
N GLY A 49 -6.03 5.78 -6.22
CA GLY A 49 -5.94 7.21 -6.44
C GLY A 49 -5.98 7.53 -7.93
N LYS A 50 -6.62 8.64 -8.31
CA LYS A 50 -6.76 9.06 -9.71
C LYS A 50 -6.55 10.56 -9.85
N HIS A 51 -5.64 10.96 -10.74
CA HIS A 51 -5.38 12.37 -11.00
C HIS A 51 -4.71 12.57 -12.37
N HIS A 52 -4.87 13.75 -12.97
CA HIS A 52 -4.13 14.13 -14.20
C HIS A 52 -2.61 14.26 -14.01
N VAL A 53 -2.13 14.13 -12.77
CA VAL A 53 -0.73 14.33 -12.39
C VAL A 53 -0.30 13.12 -11.57
N LEU A 54 0.67 12.36 -12.08
CA LEU A 54 1.07 11.06 -11.52
C LEU A 54 1.37 11.09 -10.01
N HIS A 55 2.17 12.06 -9.55
CA HIS A 55 2.56 12.08 -8.14
C HIS A 55 1.37 12.38 -7.19
N ILE A 56 0.34 13.07 -7.67
CA ILE A 56 -0.89 13.30 -6.90
C ILE A 56 -1.71 12.01 -6.87
N ALA A 57 -1.90 11.33 -8.02
CA ALA A 57 -2.57 10.03 -8.05
C ALA A 57 -1.92 9.01 -7.10
N ILE A 58 -0.58 8.98 -7.05
CA ILE A 58 0.17 8.14 -6.11
C ILE A 58 -0.08 8.57 -4.65
N ALA A 59 -0.03 9.86 -4.34
CA ALA A 59 -0.31 10.37 -3.00
C ALA A 59 -1.73 9.98 -2.54
N ASP A 60 -2.73 10.19 -3.39
CA ASP A 60 -4.12 9.82 -3.14
C ASP A 60 -4.25 8.32 -2.86
N SER A 61 -3.58 7.47 -3.66
CA SER A 61 -3.62 6.01 -3.46
C SER A 61 -3.01 5.57 -2.12
N LEU A 62 -1.96 6.26 -1.65
CA LEU A 62 -1.35 5.99 -0.36
C LEU A 62 -2.21 6.48 0.80
N GLU A 63 -2.86 7.64 0.66
CA GLU A 63 -3.79 8.16 1.67
C GLU A 63 -5.01 7.23 1.80
N ASN A 64 -5.63 6.86 0.68
CA ASN A 64 -6.74 5.92 0.66
C ASN A 64 -6.33 4.56 1.26
N LEU A 65 -5.14 4.04 0.96
CA LEU A 65 -4.64 2.81 1.61
C LEU A 65 -4.59 2.93 3.15
N MET A 66 -4.22 4.09 3.69
CA MET A 66 -4.19 4.28 5.15
C MET A 66 -5.61 4.33 5.76
N GLU A 67 -6.58 4.84 5.01
CA GLU A 67 -7.99 4.81 5.40
C GLU A 67 -8.50 3.38 5.40
N GLU A 68 -8.25 2.62 4.34
CA GLU A 68 -8.63 1.20 4.24
C GLU A 68 -8.01 0.37 5.36
N ILE A 69 -6.71 0.53 5.66
CA ILE A 69 -6.06 -0.17 6.80
C ILE A 69 -6.79 0.13 8.12
N LYS A 70 -7.23 1.37 8.32
CA LYS A 70 -7.97 1.76 9.53
C LYS A 70 -9.39 1.19 9.53
N GLU A 71 -10.08 1.18 8.40
CA GLU A 71 -11.43 0.62 8.26
C GLU A 71 -11.46 -0.90 8.45
N HIS A 72 -10.43 -1.59 7.95
CA HIS A 72 -10.19 -3.02 8.22
C HIS A 72 -9.85 -3.32 9.69
N GLY A 73 -9.74 -2.31 10.55
CA GLY A 73 -9.44 -2.47 11.97
C GLY A 73 -8.10 -3.13 12.22
N LEU A 74 -7.14 -2.94 11.30
CA LEU A 74 -5.80 -3.52 11.36
C LEU A 74 -4.89 -2.63 12.22
N ASP A 75 -4.59 -3.09 13.42
CA ASP A 75 -3.57 -2.49 14.28
C ASP A 75 -2.18 -3.06 13.92
N ILE A 76 -1.26 -2.15 13.59
CA ILE A 76 0.11 -2.50 13.23
C ILE A 76 1.06 -2.02 14.33
N TRP A 77 1.66 -2.96 15.06
CA TRP A 77 2.65 -2.65 16.09
C TRP A 77 4.05 -3.10 15.68
N THR A 78 5.00 -2.18 15.68
CA THR A 78 6.41 -2.46 15.35
C THR A 78 7.26 -2.44 16.63
N THR A 79 8.13 -3.44 16.78
CA THR A 79 9.17 -3.46 17.82
C THR A 79 10.51 -3.89 17.26
N THR A 80 11.58 -3.72 18.03
CA THR A 80 12.92 -4.16 17.66
C THR A 80 13.42 -5.15 18.71
N ARG A 81 13.77 -6.36 18.27
CA ARG A 81 14.35 -7.37 19.17
C ARG A 81 15.73 -6.88 19.65
N PRO A 82 15.95 -6.66 20.96
CA PRO A 82 17.18 -6.04 21.44
C PRO A 82 18.45 -6.83 21.10
N SER A 83 18.37 -8.17 21.10
CA SER A 83 19.52 -9.04 20.87
C SER A 83 19.96 -9.16 19.41
N THR A 84 19.04 -9.03 18.46
CA THR A 84 19.32 -9.21 17.02
C THR A 84 19.18 -7.94 16.20
N LYS A 85 18.64 -6.86 16.80
CA LYS A 85 18.24 -5.61 16.12
C LYS A 85 17.23 -5.83 14.98
N GLN A 86 16.58 -6.98 14.93
CA GLN A 86 15.55 -7.28 13.94
C GLN A 86 14.27 -6.49 14.28
N LYS A 87 13.72 -5.81 13.28
CA LYS A 87 12.37 -5.23 13.37
C LYS A 87 11.35 -6.36 13.27
N VAL A 88 10.43 -6.42 14.23
CA VAL A 88 9.31 -7.35 14.27
C VAL A 88 8.03 -6.53 14.13
N LYS A 89 7.12 -6.97 13.26
CA LYS A 89 5.80 -6.38 13.10
C LYS A 89 4.74 -7.36 13.58
N PHE A 90 3.82 -6.86 14.39
CA PHE A 90 2.63 -7.56 14.82
C PHE A 90 1.44 -6.92 14.12
N LEU A 91 0.63 -7.76 13.49
CA LEU A 91 -0.59 -7.39 12.80
C LEU A 91 -1.74 -7.97 13.61
N MET A 92 -2.62 -7.11 14.09
CA MET A 92 -3.78 -7.52 14.87
C MET A 92 -5.03 -7.00 14.19
N PHE A 93 -5.89 -7.91 13.74
CA PHE A 93 -7.19 -7.57 13.23
C PHE A 93 -8.14 -7.41 14.41
N SER A 94 -8.94 -6.35 14.39
CA SER A 94 -10.03 -6.19 15.35
C SER A 94 -10.93 -7.42 15.30
N PRO A 95 -11.37 -7.96 16.46
CA PRO A 95 -12.26 -9.11 16.46
C PRO A 95 -13.55 -8.77 15.72
N ASP A 96 -14.02 -9.69 14.87
CA ASP A 96 -15.35 -9.57 14.26
C ASP A 96 -16.38 -9.43 15.39
N GLU A 97 -17.13 -8.32 15.39
CA GLU A 97 -18.33 -8.22 16.22
C GLU A 97 -19.33 -9.25 15.70
N ILE A 98 -19.44 -10.39 16.38
CA ILE A 98 -20.56 -11.32 16.17
C ILE A 98 -21.83 -10.55 16.58
N LYS A 99 -22.56 -10.03 15.60
CA LYS A 99 -23.91 -9.47 15.79
C LYS A 99 -24.96 -10.56 15.83
#